data_AF-A0A7W1D3R6-F1
#
_entry.id   AF-A0A7W1D3R6-F1
#
_cell.length_a   1.000
_cell.length_b   1.000
_cell.length_c   1.000
_cell.angle_alpha   90.00
_cell.angle_beta   90.00
_cell.angle_gamma   90.00
#
_symmetry.space_group_name_H-M   'P 1'
#
loop_
_entity.id
_entity.type
_entity.pdbx_description
1 polymer ?
#
loop_
_entity_poly.entity_id
_entity_poly.type
_entity_poly.pdbx_seq_one_letter_code
_entity_poly.pdbx_strand_id
1 'polypeptide(L)'
;MSFSTIGGRVKKIGIAMSAVALVALAAPVAYAAPVCQGLQSTIVGTSAGETLTGTSGDDVIYAGGGNDTVNAGSGDDTVCGNSGDDILNGSNGRDR
;
A
#
# COMPACT_ATOMS: atom_id res chain seq x y z
N MET A 1 -26.21 -47.30 21.88
CA MET A 1 -26.10 -48.72 21.46
C MET A 1 -24.63 -49.09 21.57
N SER A 2 -24.32 -50.08 22.40
CA SER A 2 -22.95 -50.41 22.84
C SER A 2 -22.13 -51.01 21.70
N PHE A 3 -20.93 -50.49 21.45
CA PHE A 3 -19.93 -51.16 20.62
C PHE A 3 -18.67 -51.39 21.45
N SER A 4 -18.39 -52.68 21.66
CA SER A 4 -17.26 -53.27 22.36
C SER A 4 -16.05 -53.32 21.42
N THR A 5 -14.91 -52.76 21.84
CA THR A 5 -13.66 -52.76 21.05
C THR A 5 -12.76 -53.90 21.52
N ILE A 6 -12.61 -54.91 20.66
CA ILE A 6 -11.64 -56.00 20.78
C ILE A 6 -10.23 -55.43 20.57
N GLY A 7 -9.27 -55.91 21.36
CA GLY A 7 -7.91 -55.41 21.45
C GLY A 7 -7.20 -55.17 20.11
N GLY A 8 -6.76 -53.94 19.92
CA GLY A 8 -5.89 -53.47 18.85
C GLY A 8 -5.69 -51.98 19.04
N ARG A 9 -4.45 -51.50 19.09
CA ARG A 9 -4.11 -50.11 19.49
C ARG A 9 -4.83 -49.07 18.62
N VAL A 10 -5.96 -48.53 19.08
CA VAL A 10 -6.50 -47.28 18.55
C VAL A 10 -5.55 -46.16 18.96
N LYS A 11 -4.77 -45.65 18.01
CA LYS A 11 -4.15 -44.33 18.13
C LYS A 11 -5.28 -43.35 18.45
N LYS A 12 -5.32 -42.84 19.69
CA LYS A 12 -6.15 -41.68 20.04
C LYS A 12 -5.65 -40.50 19.22
N ILE A 13 -6.24 -40.29 18.05
CA ILE A 13 -6.10 -39.03 17.31
C ILE A 13 -7.04 -38.06 18.02
N GLY A 14 -6.54 -37.46 19.11
CA GLY A 14 -7.18 -36.32 19.73
C GLY A 14 -6.94 -35.11 18.86
N ILE A 15 -7.87 -34.79 17.97
CA ILE A 15 -7.92 -33.46 17.37
C ILE A 15 -8.78 -32.63 18.32
N ALA A 16 -8.11 -31.89 19.21
CA ALA A 16 -8.75 -30.83 19.97
C ALA A 16 -9.34 -29.82 18.99
N MET A 17 -10.64 -29.56 19.08
CA MET A 17 -11.27 -28.40 18.41
C MET A 17 -10.69 -27.13 19.03
N SER A 18 -9.55 -26.67 18.52
CA SER A 18 -9.14 -25.28 18.66
C SER A 18 -9.64 -24.54 17.43
N ALA A 19 -10.93 -24.23 17.44
CA ALA A 19 -11.47 -23.29 16.46
C ALA A 19 -11.21 -21.87 17.00
N VAL A 20 -9.99 -21.38 16.83
CA VAL A 20 -9.75 -19.93 16.78
C VAL A 20 -10.39 -19.45 15.48
N ALA A 21 -11.64 -19.02 15.56
CA ALA A 21 -12.34 -18.41 14.43
C ALA A 21 -12.70 -16.97 14.80
N LEU A 22 -11.67 -16.12 14.83
CA LEU A 22 -11.85 -14.71 14.50
C LEU A 22 -10.81 -14.33 13.44
N VAL A 23 -10.98 -14.86 12.23
CA VAL A 23 -10.52 -14.12 11.06
C VAL A 23 -11.53 -13.01 10.88
N ALA A 24 -11.31 -11.89 11.58
CA ALA A 24 -11.91 -10.64 11.16
C ALA A 24 -11.51 -10.47 9.70
N LEU A 25 -12.49 -10.51 8.79
CA LEU A 25 -12.28 -9.99 7.45
C LEU A 25 -11.89 -8.53 7.68
N ALA A 26 -10.59 -8.24 7.67
CA ALA A 26 -10.16 -6.92 7.29
C ALA A 26 -10.73 -6.75 5.89
N ALA A 27 -11.87 -6.06 5.78
CA ALA A 27 -12.18 -5.34 4.55
C ALA A 27 -10.85 -4.72 4.11
N PRO A 28 -10.46 -4.78 2.82
CA PRO A 28 -9.26 -4.09 2.41
C PRO A 28 -9.40 -2.68 2.97
N VAL A 29 -8.54 -2.31 3.91
CA VAL A 29 -8.47 -0.95 4.37
C VAL A 29 -7.97 -0.27 3.11
N ALA A 30 -8.91 0.24 2.31
CA ALA A 30 -8.60 1.01 1.14
C ALA A 30 -7.96 2.25 1.73
N TYR A 31 -6.65 2.17 1.93
CA TYR A 31 -5.83 3.34 2.17
C TYR A 31 -5.98 4.09 0.86
N ALA A 32 -6.96 5.01 0.83
CA ALA A 32 -7.23 5.83 -0.32
C ALA A 32 -5.96 6.66 -0.50
N ALA A 33 -5.07 6.17 -1.35
CA ALA A 33 -3.85 6.88 -1.67
C ALA A 33 -4.29 8.28 -2.12
N PRO A 34 -3.58 9.32 -1.67
CA PRO A 34 -3.90 10.66 -2.10
C PRO A 34 -3.91 10.71 -3.63
N VAL A 35 -4.78 11.55 -4.17
CA VAL A 35 -4.90 11.73 -5.61
C VAL A 35 -4.18 13.01 -6.02
N CYS A 36 -3.48 12.96 -7.16
CA CYS A 36 -2.88 14.13 -7.77
C CYS A 36 -3.57 14.40 -9.11
N GLN A 37 -4.16 15.58 -9.27
CA GLN A 37 -4.96 15.95 -10.46
C GLN A 37 -6.05 14.92 -10.85
N GLY A 38 -6.59 14.21 -9.85
CA GLY A 38 -7.60 13.16 -10.06
C GLY A 38 -7.04 11.77 -10.44
N LEU A 39 -5.72 11.61 -10.52
CA LEU A 39 -5.03 10.34 -10.70
C LEU A 39 -4.61 9.74 -9.36
N GLN A 40 -4.62 8.41 -9.25
CA GLN A 40 -4.14 7.70 -8.06
C GLN A 40 -2.62 7.78 -7.99
N SER A 41 -2.08 8.23 -6.86
CA SER A 41 -0.63 8.41 -6.72
C SER A 41 0.11 7.08 -6.65
N THR A 42 1.16 6.95 -7.45
CA THR A 42 2.11 5.83 -7.42
C THR A 42 3.16 6.05 -6.35
N ILE A 43 3.51 7.31 -6.07
CA ILE A 43 4.49 7.72 -5.06
C ILE A 43 3.83 8.75 -4.14
N VAL A 44 3.96 8.54 -2.84
CA VAL A 44 3.33 9.35 -1.80
C VAL A 44 4.36 9.70 -0.74
N GLY A 45 4.69 10.99 -0.62
CA GLY A 45 5.44 11.55 0.49
C GLY A 45 4.56 11.81 1.71
N THR A 46 5.11 12.52 2.70
CA THR A 46 4.44 12.77 3.98
C THR A 46 4.15 14.25 4.20
N SER A 47 4.28 14.73 5.44
CA SER A 47 4.14 16.14 5.79
C SER A 47 5.49 16.78 6.16
N ALA A 48 6.59 16.10 5.83
CA ALA A 48 7.95 16.56 6.09
C ALA A 48 8.60 17.00 4.78
N GLY A 49 9.66 17.81 4.85
CA GLY A 49 10.44 18.09 3.63
C GLY A 49 11.23 16.86 3.21
N GLU A 50 10.94 16.34 2.02
CA GLU A 50 11.42 15.05 1.53
C GLU A 50 12.12 15.18 0.16
N THR A 51 12.94 14.19 -0.17
CA THR A 51 13.46 14.02 -1.54
C THR A 51 12.80 12.82 -2.16
N LEU A 52 11.95 13.04 -3.16
CA LEU A 52 11.21 12.00 -3.86
C LEU A 52 11.82 11.81 -5.25
N THR A 53 11.99 10.56 -5.65
CA THR A 53 12.50 10.21 -6.99
C THR A 53 11.54 9.22 -7.62
N GLY A 54 10.99 9.60 -8.76
CA GLY A 54 10.19 8.75 -9.61
C GLY A 54 11.04 7.77 -10.41
N THR A 55 10.40 7.13 -11.37
CA THR A 55 10.95 6.03 -12.15
C THR A 55 11.26 6.49 -13.57
N SER A 56 11.51 5.54 -14.47
CA SER A 56 11.68 5.83 -15.91
C SER A 56 10.38 5.68 -16.71
N GLY A 57 9.25 5.49 -16.04
CA GLY A 57 7.93 5.46 -16.66
C GLY A 57 7.01 6.49 -16.01
N ASP A 58 5.76 6.53 -16.48
CA ASP A 58 4.78 7.53 -16.05
C ASP A 58 4.44 7.38 -14.56
N ASP A 59 4.76 8.41 -13.77
CA ASP A 59 4.50 8.44 -12.34
C ASP A 59 3.44 9.48 -11.94
N VAL A 60 2.71 9.16 -10.86
CA VAL A 60 1.81 10.10 -10.20
C VAL A 60 2.34 10.32 -8.80
N ILE A 61 2.96 11.48 -8.57
CA ILE A 61 3.70 11.79 -7.36
C ILE A 61 2.93 12.79 -6.53
N TYR A 62 2.60 12.42 -5.30
CA TYR A 62 2.03 13.30 -4.29
C TYR A 62 3.07 13.56 -3.21
N ALA A 63 3.66 14.76 -3.17
CA ALA A 63 4.74 15.09 -2.26
C ALA A 63 4.22 15.32 -0.83
N GLY A 64 3.19 16.16 -0.70
CA GLY A 64 2.41 16.28 0.52
C GLY A 64 2.66 17.61 1.22
N GLY A 65 2.99 17.59 2.50
CA GLY A 65 3.35 18.81 3.21
C GLY A 65 4.86 18.91 3.40
N GLY A 66 5.38 20.11 3.60
CA GLY A 66 6.81 20.33 3.78
C GLY A 66 7.46 20.89 2.52
N ASN A 67 8.77 21.13 2.57
CA ASN A 67 9.50 21.66 1.42
C ASN A 67 10.19 20.50 0.71
N ASP A 68 9.59 20.05 -0.38
CA ASP A 68 10.01 18.83 -1.07
C ASP A 68 10.97 19.10 -2.23
N THR A 69 11.80 18.12 -2.56
CA THR A 69 12.52 18.05 -3.84
C THR A 69 12.11 16.79 -4.57
N VAL A 70 11.37 16.97 -5.67
CA VAL A 70 10.84 15.86 -6.47
C VAL A 70 11.56 15.81 -7.80
N ASN A 71 12.11 14.65 -8.12
CA ASN A 71 12.62 14.34 -9.46
C ASN A 71 11.78 13.21 -10.04
N ALA A 72 10.85 13.53 -10.94
CA ALA A 72 9.90 12.55 -11.45
C ALA A 72 10.54 11.49 -12.35
N GLY A 73 11.71 11.79 -12.93
CA GLY A 73 12.46 10.81 -13.70
C GLY A 73 12.21 10.95 -15.20
N SER A 74 11.78 9.92 -15.90
CA SER A 74 11.44 10.00 -17.33
C SER A 74 10.05 9.42 -17.53
N GLY A 75 9.26 9.97 -18.45
CA GLY A 75 7.88 9.53 -18.64
C GLY A 75 6.95 10.73 -18.71
N ASP A 76 5.66 10.46 -18.88
CA ASP A 76 4.62 11.47 -18.73
C ASP A 76 4.19 11.54 -17.25
N ASP A 77 4.88 12.36 -16.46
CA ASP A 77 4.71 12.42 -15.01
C ASP A 77 3.66 13.46 -14.56
N THR A 78 2.96 13.16 -13.47
CA THR A 78 2.03 14.08 -12.81
C THR A 78 2.47 14.30 -11.37
N VAL A 79 2.91 15.52 -11.04
CA VAL A 79 3.50 15.83 -9.72
C VAL A 79 2.68 16.88 -8.98
N CYS A 80 2.25 16.56 -7.76
CA CYS A 80 1.60 17.48 -6.83
C CYS A 80 2.51 17.71 -5.62
N GLY A 81 3.11 18.91 -5.54
CA GLY A 81 3.83 19.35 -4.34
C GLY A 81 2.91 19.46 -3.12
N ASN A 82 1.77 20.13 -3.31
CA ASN A 82 0.83 20.54 -2.27
C ASN A 82 1.40 21.66 -1.36
N SER A 83 1.58 21.43 -0.06
CA SER A 83 1.84 22.52 0.89
C SER A 83 3.32 22.66 1.21
N GLY A 84 3.92 23.79 0.82
CA GLY A 84 5.30 24.14 1.16
C GLY A 84 6.02 24.72 -0.05
N ASP A 85 7.31 24.99 0.12
CA ASP A 85 8.16 25.49 -0.96
C ASP A 85 8.88 24.33 -1.64
N ASP A 86 8.26 23.81 -2.71
CA ASP A 86 8.72 22.60 -3.40
C ASP A 86 9.58 22.89 -4.64
N ILE A 87 10.56 22.02 -4.90
CA ILE A 87 11.32 21.95 -6.13
C ILE A 87 10.85 20.72 -6.92
N LEU A 88 10.05 20.93 -7.96
CA LEU A 88 9.48 19.85 -8.76
C LEU A 88 10.14 19.80 -10.14
N ASN A 89 10.84 18.70 -10.42
CA ASN A 89 11.46 18.44 -11.71
C ASN A 89 10.73 17.28 -12.39
N GLY A 90 9.69 17.62 -13.16
CA GLY A 90 8.71 16.69 -13.74
C GLY A 90 9.04 16.17 -15.14
N SER A 91 10.27 16.38 -15.63
CA SER A 91 10.77 15.86 -16.92
C SER A 91 9.75 15.78 -18.07
N ASN A 92 9.23 16.93 -18.53
CA ASN A 92 8.56 17.09 -19.83
C ASN A 92 7.46 16.04 -20.14
N GLY A 93 6.45 15.97 -19.28
CA GLY A 93 5.31 15.06 -19.42
C GLY A 93 3.94 15.73 -19.34
N ARG A 94 3.70 16.80 -20.12
CA ARG A 94 2.44 17.60 -20.11
C ARG A 94 1.92 17.92 -18.70
N ASP A 95 2.54 18.91 -18.08
CA ASP A 95 1.96 19.61 -16.93
C ASP A 95 0.63 20.25 -17.34
N ARG A 96 -0.49 19.78 -16.78
CA ARG A 96 -1.80 20.44 -16.81
C ARG A 96 -2.38 20.52 -15.41
#